data_AF-T1JA76-F1
#
_entry.id   AF-T1JA76-F1
#
_cell.length_a   1.000
_cell.length_b   1.000
_cell.length_c   1.000
_cell.angle_alpha   90.00
_cell.angle_beta   90.00
_cell.angle_gamma   90.00
#
_symmetry.space_group_name_H-M   'P 1'
#
loop_
_entity.id
_entity.type
_entity.pdbx_description
1 polymer ?
#
loop_
_entity_poly.entity_id
_entity_poly.type
_entity_poly.pdbx_seq_one_letter_code
_entity_poly.pdbx_strand_id
1 'polypeptide(L)' 'MVNTDVFRSVHRPLNLFPASPDEIRVKIPLLTRSNLHEPQELVATTESLRNSGFRFDVPVKFIVHGFLEDGRKRWVKV' A
#
# COMPACT_ATOMS: atom_id res chain seq x y z
N MET A 1 7.40 -9.66 35.73
CA MET A 1 7.97 -9.77 34.37
C MET A 1 7.07 -8.97 33.45
N VAL A 2 7.59 -7.92 32.81
CA VAL A 2 6.79 -7.09 31.89
C VAL A 2 6.68 -7.85 30.57
N ASN A 3 5.46 -8.15 30.13
CA ASN A 3 5.22 -8.76 28.82
C ASN A 3 5.53 -7.71 27.74
N THR A 4 6.59 -7.92 26.97
CA THR A 4 7.08 -7.00 25.93
C THR A 4 6.47 -7.28 24.55
N ASP A 5 5.50 -8.19 24.46
CA ASP A 5 4.86 -8.55 23.19
C ASP A 5 3.90 -7.44 22.74
N VAL A 6 4.38 -6.58 21.83
CA VAL A 6 3.61 -5.45 21.28
C VAL A 6 2.44 -5.88 20.38
N PHE A 7 2.40 -7.16 19.98
CA PHE A 7 1.31 -7.71 19.19
C PHE A 7 0.23 -8.35 20.07
N ARG A 8 0.55 -8.71 21.32
CA ARG A 8 -0.38 -9.31 22.28
C ARG A 8 -0.56 -8.41 23.50
N SER A 9 -1.72 -7.75 23.58
CA SER A 9 -2.02 -6.85 24.70
C SER A 9 -3.50 -6.94 25.09
N VAL A 10 -3.85 -6.35 26.24
CA VAL A 10 -5.27 -6.20 26.65
C VAL A 10 -6.09 -5.39 25.64
N HIS A 11 -5.45 -4.51 24.86
CA HIS A 11 -6.10 -3.75 23.77
C HIS A 11 -6.18 -4.53 22.45
N ARG A 12 -5.47 -5.66 22.34
CA ARG A 12 -5.46 -6.58 21.20
C ARG A 12 -5.65 -8.02 21.71
N PRO A 13 -6.82 -8.32 22.31
CA PRO A 13 -7.03 -9.59 23.01
C PRO A 13 -7.11 -10.78 22.05
N LEU A 14 -7.40 -10.53 20.77
CA LEU A 14 -7.41 -11.53 19.72
C LEU A 14 -6.00 -11.69 19.14
N ASN A 15 -5.39 -12.85 19.42
CA ASN A 15 -4.07 -13.21 18.92
C ASN A 15 -4.19 -13.95 17.59
N LEU A 16 -4.44 -13.19 16.52
CA LEU A 16 -4.49 -13.70 15.15
C LEU A 16 -3.20 -13.34 14.41
N PHE A 17 -2.76 -14.23 13.52
CA PHE A 17 -1.71 -13.88 12.56
C PHE A 17 -2.29 -13.00 11.44
N PRO A 18 -1.48 -12.14 10.82
CA PRO A 18 -1.87 -11.47 9.59
C PRO A 18 -2.20 -12.48 8.49
N ALA A 19 -3.13 -12.10 7.61
CA ALA A 19 -3.37 -12.82 6.36
C ALA A 19 -2.11 -12.85 5.48
N SER A 20 -2.01 -13.83 4.60
CA SER A 20 -0.88 -13.93 3.67
C SER A 20 -0.89 -12.77 2.66
N PRO A 21 0.27 -12.41 2.06
CA PRO A 21 0.30 -11.40 1.00
C PRO A 21 -0.65 -11.71 -0.17
N ASP A 22 -0.78 -12.99 -0.52
CA ASP A 22 -1.65 -13.48 -1.59
C ASP A 22 -3.13 -13.38 -1.23
N GLU A 23 -3.48 -13.39 0.05
CA GLU A 23 -4.85 -13.17 0.53
C GLU A 23 -5.18 -11.67 0.56
N ILE A 24 -4.24 -10.84 1.06
CA ILE A 24 -4.39 -9.38 1.15
C ILE A 24 -4.44 -8.74 -0.25
N ARG A 25 -3.64 -9.24 -1.20
CA ARG A 25 -3.58 -8.79 -2.61
C ARG A 25 -3.36 -7.28 -2.74
N VAL A 26 -2.29 -6.80 -2.11
CA VAL A 26 -1.89 -5.38 -2.19
C VAL A 26 -1.64 -5.00 -3.64
N LYS A 27 -2.24 -3.90 -4.07
CA LYS A 27 -2.01 -3.27 -5.37
C LYS A 27 -1.33 -1.92 -5.18
N ILE A 28 -0.35 -1.60 -6.02
CA ILE A 28 0.40 -0.34 -5.95
C ILE A 28 0.17 0.44 -7.27
N PRO A 29 -0.96 1.15 -7.41
CA PRO A 29 -1.19 1.98 -8.58
C PRO A 29 -0.32 3.24 -8.53
N LEU A 30 0.52 3.44 -9.54
CA LEU A 30 1.32 4.64 -9.73
C LEU A 30 0.56 5.67 -10.57
N LEU A 31 0.25 6.81 -9.95
CA LEU A 31 -0.15 8.02 -10.64
C LEU A 31 1.02 8.99 -10.75
N THR A 32 1.14 9.58 -11.92
CA THR A 32 2.10 10.63 -12.27
C THR A 32 1.36 11.72 -13.02
N ARG A 33 2.01 12.86 -13.23
CA ARG A 33 1.44 13.97 -14.01
C ARG A 33 1.11 13.57 -15.46
N SER A 34 1.75 12.54 -16.01
CA SER A 34 1.53 12.09 -17.38
C SER A 34 0.48 10.98 -17.53
N ASN A 35 -0.04 10.40 -16.44
CA ASN A 35 -1.01 9.30 -16.48
C ASN A 35 -2.12 9.43 -15.41
N LEU A 36 -2.65 10.63 -15.21
CA LEU A 36 -3.64 10.92 -14.16
C LEU A 36 -4.93 10.08 -14.26
N HIS A 37 -5.31 9.65 -15.47
CA HIS A 37 -6.55 8.90 -15.70
C HIS A 37 -6.35 7.39 -15.72
N GLU A 38 -5.12 6.93 -15.99
CA GLU A 38 -4.78 5.51 -16.17
C GLU A 38 -3.55 5.17 -15.31
N PRO A 39 -3.76 4.83 -14.03
CA PRO A 39 -2.68 4.45 -13.14
C PRO A 39 -1.98 3.18 -13.62
N GLN A 40 -0.65 3.17 -13.54
CA GLN A 40 0.14 1.99 -13.86
C GLN A 40 0.28 1.10 -12.62
N GLU A 41 -0.11 -0.16 -12.68
CA GLU A 41 0.05 -1.10 -11.55
C GLU A 41 1.53 -1.50 -11.42
N LEU A 42 2.13 -1.21 -10.27
CA LEU A 42 3.51 -1.59 -9.95
C LEU A 42 3.56 -2.94 -9.25
N VAL A 43 4.59 -3.70 -9.60
CA VAL A 43 5.09 -4.84 -8.83
C VAL A 43 6.36 -4.39 -8.11
N ALA A 44 6.64 -4.92 -6.92
CA ALA A 44 7.83 -4.57 -6.13
C ALA A 44 9.14 -5.14 -6.72
N THR A 45 9.42 -4.85 -8.00
CA THR A 45 10.64 -5.21 -8.71
C THR A 45 11.26 -3.97 -9.35
N THR A 46 12.59 -3.98 -9.47
CA THR A 46 13.34 -2.92 -10.15
C THR A 46 12.89 -2.76 -11.61
N GLU A 47 12.56 -3.86 -12.28
CA GLU A 47 12.08 -3.85 -13.66
C GLU A 47 10.73 -3.13 -13.78
N SER A 48 9.78 -3.42 -12.89
CA SER A 48 8.47 -2.75 -12.87
C SER A 48 8.61 -1.24 -12.67
N LEU A 49 9.52 -0.80 -11.78
CA LEU A 49 9.81 0.61 -11.57
C LEU A 49 10.45 1.26 -12.81
N ARG A 50 11.45 0.62 -13.42
CA ARG A 50 12.14 1.13 -14.62
C ARG A 50 11.23 1.23 -15.85
N ASN A 51 10.30 0.30 -15.99
CA ASN A 51 9.34 0.25 -17.09
C ASN A 51 8.07 1.06 -16.81
N SER A 52 8.10 1.95 -15.83
CA SER A 52 6.96 2.80 -15.46
C SER A 52 7.25 4.28 -15.62
N GLY A 53 6.22 5.11 -15.42
CA GLY A 53 6.39 6.57 -15.30
C GLY A 53 7.13 7.03 -14.03
N PHE A 54 7.63 6.12 -13.20
CA PHE A 54 8.32 6.45 -11.95
C PHE A 54 9.59 7.28 -12.20
N ARG A 55 9.76 8.31 -11.39
CA ARG A 55 10.91 9.23 -11.43
C ARG A 55 11.57 9.27 -10.07
N PHE A 56 12.88 9.00 -10.04
CA PHE A 56 13.68 8.98 -8.81
C PHE A 56 14.13 10.36 -8.35
N ASP A 57 13.98 11.38 -9.20
CA ASP A 57 14.43 12.75 -8.99
C ASP A 57 13.32 13.69 -8.47
N VAL A 58 12.14 13.13 -8.12
CA VAL A 58 11.00 13.89 -7.60
C VAL A 58 10.47 13.25 -6.30
N PRO A 59 9.84 14.04 -5.41
CA PRO A 59 9.22 13.48 -4.20
C PRO A 59 8.13 12.46 -4.52
N VAL A 60 8.15 11.33 -3.82
CA VAL A 60 7.15 10.27 -3.91
C VAL A 60 6.17 10.39 -2.76
N LYS A 61 4.86 10.29 -3.05
CA LYS A 61 3.80 10.28 -2.03
C LYS A 61 3.06 8.96 -2.09
N PHE A 62 2.90 8.30 -0.93
CA PHE A 62 2.06 7.13 -0.78
C PHE A 62 0.73 7.53 -0.14
N ILE A 63 -0.38 7.09 -0.73
CA ILE A 63 -1.72 7.23 -0.18
C ILE A 63 -2.22 5.81 0.13
N VAL A 64 -2.53 5.55 1.40
CA VAL A 64 -2.97 4.24 1.87
C VAL A 64 -4.34 4.41 2.49
N HIS A 65 -5.34 3.68 1.98
CA HIS A 65 -6.71 3.71 2.50
C HIS A 65 -6.84 2.84 3.76
N GLY A 66 -7.95 3.03 4.49
CA GLY A 66 -8.24 2.33 5.74
C GLY A 66 -9.66 1.77 5.78
N PHE A 67 -10.34 1.98 6.90
CA PHE A 67 -11.65 1.41 7.24
C PHE A 67 -12.69 1.47 6.09
N LEU A 68 -13.18 0.29 5.67
CA LEU A 68 -14.22 0.09 4.64
C LEU A 68 -13.98 0.78 3.27
N GLU A 69 -12.76 1.23 3.01
CA GLU A 69 -12.38 1.87 1.76
C GLU A 69 -11.56 0.94 0.87
N ASP A 70 -11.51 1.27 -0.42
CA ASP A 70 -10.66 0.63 -1.41
C ASP A 70 -9.85 1.68 -2.18
N GLY A 71 -8.76 1.25 -2.82
CA GLY A 71 -7.86 2.15 -3.57
C GLY A 71 -8.46 2.75 -4.86
N ARG A 72 -9.71 2.45 -5.22
CA ARG A 72 -10.36 2.94 -6.45
C ARG A 72 -11.18 4.21 -6.22
N LYS A 73 -11.35 4.63 -4.97
CA LYS A 73 -12.13 5.81 -4.59
C LYS A 73 -11.55 7.08 -5.18
N ARG A 74 -12.43 8.03 -5.53
CA ARG A 74 -12.03 9.28 -6.19
C ARG A 74 -11.05 10.12 -5.38
N TRP A 75 -11.13 10.09 -4.05
CA TRP A 75 -10.20 10.83 -3.19
C TRP A 75 -8.79 10.20 -3.14
N VAL A 76 -8.64 8.93 -3.49
CA VAL A 76 -7.34 8.25 -3.64
C VAL A 76 -6.71 8.58 -4.99
N LYS A 77 -7.53 8.80 -6.01
CA LYS A 77 -7.16 9.27 -7.36
C LYS A 77 -7.20 10.80 -7.42
N VAL A 78 -6.32 11.46 -6.68
CA VAL A 78 -6.22 12.94 -6.66
C VAL A 78 -5.70 13.47 -7.98
#